data_AF-A0A963Z9Z5-F1
#
_entry.id   AF-A0A963Z9Z5-F1
#
_cell.length_a   1.000
_cell.length_b   1.000
_cell.length_c   1.000
_cell.angle_alpha   90.00
_cell.angle_beta   90.00
_cell.angle_gamma   90.00
#
_symmetry.space_group_name_H-M   'P 1'
#
loop_
_entity.id
_entity.type
_entity.pdbx_description
1 polymer ?
#
loop_
_entity_poly.entity_id
_entity_poly.type
_entity_poly.pdbx_seq_one_letter_code
_entity_poly.pdbx_strand_id
1 'polypeptide(L)'
;MEIFRSSALIFALVLASCSSLTAEQKAKPILSFEECVAAGNQVLRSMPPKCVTKDGLIFIQEKPNTCIDKCGDGECQEIVCQAIDCPCAETAESCPEDCKS
;
A
#
# COMPACT_ATOMS: atom_id res chain seq x y z
N MET A 1 20.24 13.10 -64.30
CA MET A 1 20.47 12.01 -63.31
C MET A 1 20.85 12.65 -61.97
N GLU A 2 19.97 13.49 -61.41
CA GLU A 2 20.26 14.33 -60.21
C GLU A 2 19.27 14.06 -59.05
N ILE A 3 18.36 13.09 -59.21
CA ILE A 3 17.27 12.83 -58.25
C ILE A 3 17.72 11.86 -57.13
N PHE A 4 18.75 11.04 -57.37
CA PHE A 4 19.20 10.02 -56.41
C PHE A 4 20.11 10.56 -55.28
N ARG A 5 20.66 11.77 -55.41
CA ARG A 5 21.55 12.37 -54.38
C ARG A 5 20.77 13.04 -53.24
N SER A 6 19.56 13.57 -53.52
CA SER A 6 18.71 14.20 -52.51
C SER A 6 18.06 13.22 -51.55
N SER A 7 17.76 11.99 -51.98
CA SER A 7 17.09 10.99 -51.12
C SER A 7 18.01 10.40 -50.04
N ALA A 8 19.32 10.39 -50.25
CA ALA A 8 20.29 9.89 -49.26
C ALA A 8 20.48 10.87 -48.08
N LEU A 9 20.38 12.18 -48.34
CA LEU A 9 20.54 13.21 -47.31
C LEU A 9 19.34 13.29 -46.35
N ILE A 10 18.13 13.02 -46.85
CA ILE A 10 16.92 13.02 -46.02
C ILE A 10 16.88 11.79 -45.10
N PHE A 11 17.33 10.63 -45.58
CA PHE A 11 17.36 9.40 -44.78
C PHE A 11 18.39 9.44 -43.64
N ALA A 12 19.51 10.13 -43.83
CA ALA A 12 20.53 10.30 -42.79
C ALA A 12 20.08 11.22 -41.64
N LEU A 13 19.23 12.21 -41.92
CA LEU A 13 18.70 13.14 -40.91
C LEU A 13 17.69 12.48 -39.96
N VAL A 14 16.92 11.49 -40.42
CA VAL A 14 15.90 10.82 -39.60
C VAL A 14 16.52 9.87 -38.57
N LEU A 15 17.67 9.25 -38.88
CA LEU A 15 18.34 8.30 -37.99
C LEU A 15 19.13 8.97 -36.84
N ALA A 16 19.49 10.24 -36.96
CA ALA A 16 20.26 10.97 -35.93
C ALA A 16 19.43 11.45 -34.72
N SER A 17 18.09 11.36 -34.79
CA SER A 17 17.17 11.86 -33.77
C SER A 17 16.72 10.81 -32.73
N CYS A 18 17.15 9.55 -32.85
CA CYS A 18 16.70 8.45 -31.98
C CYS A 18 17.59 8.16 -30.76
N SER A 19 18.44 9.10 -30.31
CA SER A 19 19.44 8.83 -29.26
C SER A 19 19.11 9.42 -27.88
N SER A 20 17.86 9.80 -27.60
CA SER A 20 17.53 10.41 -26.31
C SER A 20 16.23 9.86 -25.71
N LEU A 21 16.26 8.61 -25.23
CA LEU A 21 15.33 8.18 -24.18
C LEU A 21 15.80 6.92 -23.44
N THR A 22 16.86 7.05 -22.63
CA THR A 22 17.11 6.10 -21.53
C THR A 22 17.38 6.92 -20.28
N ALA A 23 16.32 7.50 -19.72
CA ALA A 23 16.34 7.96 -18.34
C ALA A 23 16.27 6.70 -17.46
N GLU A 24 17.42 6.27 -16.97
CA GLU A 24 17.52 5.26 -15.91
C GLU A 24 16.96 5.89 -14.62
N GLN A 25 15.64 5.86 -14.45
CA GLN A 25 15.02 6.26 -13.20
C GLN A 25 15.20 5.13 -12.21
N LYS A 26 16.26 5.23 -11.38
CA LYS A 26 16.49 4.40 -10.21
C LYS A 26 15.26 4.48 -9.31
N ALA A 27 14.38 3.49 -9.42
CA ALA A 27 13.12 3.43 -8.69
C ALA A 27 13.42 3.43 -7.19
N LYS A 28 12.84 4.38 -6.45
CA LYS A 28 12.89 4.40 -4.99
C LYS A 28 12.27 3.09 -4.48
N PRO A 29 12.91 2.38 -3.54
CA PRO A 29 12.32 1.17 -2.97
C PRO A 29 11.01 1.53 -2.25
N ILE A 30 9.96 0.75 -2.51
CA ILE A 30 8.65 0.86 -1.84
C ILE A 30 8.77 0.16 -0.49
N LEU A 31 8.48 0.86 0.61
CA LEU A 31 8.65 0.33 1.97
C LEU A 31 7.34 0.24 2.77
N SER A 32 6.22 0.71 2.21
CA SER A 32 4.92 0.78 2.89
C SER A 32 3.74 0.53 1.95
N PHE A 33 2.58 0.24 2.54
CA PHE A 33 1.32 0.12 1.80
C PHE A 33 0.98 1.43 1.09
N GLU A 34 1.14 2.57 1.76
CA GLU A 34 0.86 3.90 1.22
C GLU A 34 1.74 4.21 0.01
N GLU A 35 3.04 3.92 0.08
CA GLU A 35 3.95 4.06 -1.05
C GLU A 35 3.60 3.09 -2.18
N CYS A 36 3.18 1.86 -1.87
CA CYS A 36 2.75 0.89 -2.87
C CYS A 36 1.53 1.38 -3.66
N VAL A 37 0.53 1.95 -2.97
CA VAL A 37 -0.67 2.54 -3.58
C VAL A 37 -0.34 3.80 -4.37
N ALA A 38 0.48 4.69 -3.82
CA ALA A 38 0.93 5.92 -4.49
C ALA A 38 1.73 5.64 -5.77
N ALA A 39 2.43 4.50 -5.82
CA ALA A 39 3.11 4.00 -7.00
C ALA A 39 2.17 3.38 -8.06
N GLY A 40 0.85 3.34 -7.82
CA GLY A 40 -0.16 2.85 -8.76
C GLY A 40 -0.23 1.34 -8.89
N ASN A 41 0.27 0.60 -7.89
CA ASN A 41 0.20 -0.85 -7.86
C ASN A 41 -1.23 -1.36 -7.57
N GLN A 42 -1.46 -2.66 -7.78
CA GLN A 42 -2.79 -3.25 -7.61
C GLN A 42 -3.15 -3.38 -6.12
N VAL A 43 -4.29 -2.78 -5.73
CA VAL A 43 -4.88 -2.99 -4.41
C VAL A 43 -5.91 -4.12 -4.48
N LEU A 44 -5.65 -5.18 -3.75
CA LEU A 44 -6.59 -6.27 -3.52
C LEU A 44 -7.62 -5.84 -2.48
N ARG A 45 -8.90 -6.05 -2.81
CA ARG A 45 -10.04 -5.83 -1.92
C ARG A 45 -10.18 -6.96 -0.88
N SER A 46 -9.12 -7.26 -0.15
CA SER A 46 -9.14 -8.17 1.00
C SER A 46 -9.37 -7.39 2.31
N MET A 47 -9.65 -8.11 3.39
CA MET A 47 -9.64 -7.57 4.74
C MET A 47 -8.55 -8.32 5.54
N PRO A 48 -7.46 -7.65 5.97
CA PRO A 48 -7.08 -6.27 5.67
C PRO A 48 -6.75 -6.04 4.18
N PRO A 49 -6.82 -4.78 3.68
CA PRO A 49 -6.41 -4.43 2.31
C PRO A 49 -4.96 -4.78 2.04
N LYS A 50 -4.66 -5.22 0.81
CA LYS A 50 -3.29 -5.58 0.39
C LYS A 50 -2.93 -4.85 -0.90
N CYS A 51 -1.71 -4.34 -1.00
CA CYS A 51 -1.17 -3.77 -2.23
C CYS A 51 -0.07 -4.68 -2.76
N VAL A 52 -0.13 -5.04 -4.05
CA VAL A 52 0.78 -5.99 -4.69
C VAL A 52 1.56 -5.30 -5.80
N THR A 53 2.89 -5.30 -5.68
CA THR A 53 3.79 -4.72 -6.68
C THR A 53 3.98 -5.64 -7.88
N LYS A 54 4.53 -5.10 -8.97
CA LYS A 54 4.82 -5.88 -10.19
C LYS A 54 5.84 -7.01 -9.98
N ASP A 55 6.73 -6.84 -9.00
CA ASP A 55 7.72 -7.82 -8.55
C ASP A 55 7.16 -8.81 -7.50
N GLY A 56 5.88 -8.68 -7.14
CA GLY A 56 5.18 -9.63 -6.27
C GLY A 56 5.33 -9.37 -4.76
N LEU A 57 5.89 -8.23 -4.36
CA LEU A 57 5.88 -7.82 -2.96
C LEU A 57 4.47 -7.44 -2.53
N ILE A 58 4.10 -7.83 -1.31
CA ILE A 58 2.77 -7.61 -0.74
C ILE A 58 2.92 -6.71 0.48
N PHE A 59 2.24 -5.57 0.45
CA PHE A 59 2.12 -4.65 1.58
C PHE A 59 0.71 -4.76 2.14
N ILE A 60 0.57 -4.90 3.45
CA ILE A 60 -0.71 -5.05 4.14
C ILE A 60 -1.00 -3.74 4.89
N GLN A 61 -2.20 -3.20 4.77
CA GLN A 61 -2.64 -2.11 5.62
C GLN A 61 -3.01 -2.68 7.00
N GLU A 62 -2.15 -2.48 7.98
CA GLU A 62 -2.46 -2.71 9.39
C GLU A 62 -3.63 -1.80 9.77
N LYS A 63 -4.78 -2.39 10.13
CA LYS A 63 -5.83 -1.62 10.80
C LYS A 63 -5.42 -1.47 12.26
N PRO A 64 -5.47 -0.27 12.85
CA PRO A 64 -5.37 -0.16 14.29
C PRO A 64 -6.57 -0.93 14.88
N ASN A 65 -6.30 -1.98 15.66
CA ASN A 65 -7.31 -2.63 16.50
C ASN A 65 -7.73 -1.61 17.56
N THR A 66 -8.65 -0.73 17.16
CA THR A 66 -9.20 0.31 18.01
C THR A 66 -10.45 -0.28 18.63
N CYS A 67 -10.30 -0.84 19.83
CA CYS A 67 -11.41 -1.25 20.65
C CYS A 67 -11.88 -0.07 21.51
N ILE A 68 -13.12 -0.11 21.96
CA ILE A 68 -13.71 0.89 22.85
C ILE A 68 -13.48 0.44 24.29
N ASP A 69 -12.79 1.26 25.06
CA ASP A 69 -12.68 1.05 26.50
C ASP A 69 -14.04 1.32 27.15
N LYS A 70 -14.55 0.31 27.84
CA LYS A 70 -15.86 0.31 28.50
C LYS A 70 -15.75 -0.06 29.98
N CYS A 71 -14.53 0.02 30.52
CA CYS A 71 -14.29 -0.22 31.92
C CYS A 71 -15.06 0.80 32.77
N GLY A 72 -15.78 0.28 33.76
CA GLY A 72 -16.63 1.03 34.67
C GLY A 72 -18.07 1.17 34.19
N ASP A 73 -18.49 0.45 33.15
CA ASP A 73 -19.89 0.39 32.72
C ASP A 73 -20.74 -0.62 33.49
N GLY A 74 -20.09 -1.43 34.34
CA GLY A 74 -20.73 -2.37 35.25
C GLY A 74 -20.83 -3.81 34.72
N GLU A 75 -20.32 -4.09 33.51
CA GLU A 75 -20.23 -5.45 32.95
C GLU A 75 -18.78 -5.81 32.64
N CYS A 76 -18.30 -7.00 33.01
CA CYS A 76 -16.94 -7.41 32.65
C CYS A 76 -16.88 -7.90 31.19
N GLN A 77 -16.14 -7.20 30.32
CA GLN A 77 -16.02 -7.57 28.90
C GLN A 77 -14.88 -8.56 28.62
N GLU A 78 -14.93 -9.73 29.27
CA GLU A 78 -13.90 -10.78 29.10
C GLU A 78 -13.90 -11.39 27.68
N ILE A 79 -15.06 -11.47 27.03
CA ILE A 79 -15.22 -12.03 25.68
C ILE A 79 -15.82 -11.00 24.75
N VAL A 80 -15.03 -10.54 23.77
CA VAL A 80 -15.40 -9.47 22.84
C VAL A 80 -15.21 -9.86 21.38
N CYS A 81 -15.82 -9.09 20.48
CA CYS A 81 -15.50 -9.15 19.07
C CYS A 81 -14.18 -8.41 18.77
N GLN A 82 -13.40 -8.90 17.81
CA GLN A 82 -12.14 -8.27 17.36
C GLN A 82 -12.35 -7.29 16.19
N ALA A 83 -13.51 -6.65 16.12
CA ALA A 83 -13.82 -5.67 15.08
C ALA A 83 -13.55 -4.24 15.59
N ILE A 84 -13.56 -3.28 14.66
CA ILE A 84 -13.50 -1.86 15.00
C ILE A 84 -14.75 -1.52 15.82
N ASP A 85 -14.59 -0.67 16.84
CA ASP A 85 -15.66 -0.21 17.73
C ASP A 85 -16.27 -1.30 18.62
N CYS A 86 -15.65 -2.49 18.70
CA CYS A 86 -16.00 -3.48 19.71
C CYS A 86 -15.40 -3.12 21.07
N PRO A 87 -16.00 -3.54 22.20
CA PRO A 87 -15.41 -3.36 23.52
C PRO A 87 -14.01 -3.98 23.59
N CYS A 88 -13.12 -3.38 24.37
CA CYS A 88 -11.83 -3.98 24.67
C CYS A 88 -12.04 -5.23 25.55
N ALA A 89 -11.19 -6.24 25.36
CA ALA A 89 -11.21 -7.38 26.25
C ALA A 89 -10.72 -6.93 27.64
N GLU A 90 -11.53 -7.17 28.64
CA GLU A 90 -11.25 -6.81 30.03
C GLU A 90 -10.89 -8.04 30.85
N THR A 91 -10.06 -7.82 31.84
CA THR A 91 -9.62 -8.82 32.81
C THR A 91 -9.62 -8.17 34.19
N ALA A 92 -9.54 -8.98 35.25
CA ALA A 92 -9.35 -8.45 36.60
C ALA A 92 -8.12 -7.52 36.75
N GLU A 93 -7.12 -7.63 35.86
CA GLU A 93 -5.94 -6.78 35.86
C GLU A 93 -6.14 -5.47 35.07
N SER A 94 -6.90 -5.52 33.97
CA SER A 94 -7.13 -4.35 33.08
C SER A 94 -8.36 -3.53 33.47
N CYS A 95 -9.39 -4.16 34.06
CA CYS A 95 -10.59 -3.51 34.60
C CYS A 95 -11.09 -4.20 35.89
N PRO A 96 -10.43 -3.98 37.04
CA PRO A 96 -10.80 -4.63 38.31
C PRO A 96 -12.17 -4.23 38.87
N GLU A 97 -12.70 -3.08 38.44
CA GLU A 97 -13.99 -2.57 38.88
C GLU A 97 -15.17 -3.39 38.38
N ASP A 98 -15.09 -3.85 37.13
CA ASP A 98 -16.12 -4.67 36.49
C ASP A 98 -15.78 -6.16 36.52
N CYS A 99 -14.50 -6.53 36.33
CA CYS A 99 -14.03 -7.91 36.33
C CYS A 99 -13.59 -8.40 37.72
N LYS A 100 -14.52 -8.39 38.67
CA LYS A 100 -14.29 -8.88 40.05
C LYS A 100 -14.01 -10.38 40.02
N SER A 101 -12.78 -10.75 40.36
CA SER A 101 -12.26 -12.13 40.39
C SER A 101 -12.76 -12.91 41.60
#